data_AF-A0A7S2R4S3-F1
#
_entry.id   AF-A0A7S2R4S3-F1
#
_cell.length_a   1.000
_cell.length_b   1.000
_cell.length_c   1.000
_cell.angle_alpha   90.00
_cell.angle_beta   90.00
_cell.angle_gamma   90.00
#
_symmetry.space_group_name_H-M   'P 1'
#
loop_
_entity.id
_entity.type
_entity.pdbx_description
1 polymer ?
#
loop_
_entity_poly.entity_id
_entity_poly.type
_entity_poly.pdbx_seq_one_letter_code
_entity_poly.pdbx_strand_id
1 'polypeptide(L)'
;NISLVGSCYMTFIHEKKPKMKSVINNPNIWKQNEVSNNHHHHSLPPAKKVLLNQRTLQVLTGKARYEYSHGIDNKDLLSCRRISITIRESPLTNKASTSP
;
A
#
# COMPACT_ATOMS: atom_id res chain seq x y z
N ASN A 1 -11.97 -8.92 -0.09
CA ASN A 1 -12.21 -8.79 -1.54
C ASN A 1 -12.62 -10.16 -2.06
N ILE A 2 -13.86 -10.30 -2.51
CA ILE A 2 -14.42 -11.55 -3.02
C ILE A 2 -14.43 -11.47 -4.54
N SER A 3 -13.72 -12.38 -5.21
CA SER A 3 -13.69 -12.47 -6.68
C SER A 3 -14.88 -13.30 -7.17
N LEU A 4 -15.78 -12.70 -7.95
CA LEU A 4 -16.99 -13.38 -8.45
C LEU A 4 -16.83 -13.90 -9.88
N VAL A 5 -16.21 -13.10 -10.74
CA VAL A 5 -15.99 -13.40 -12.16
C VAL A 5 -14.58 -13.00 -12.53
N GLY A 6 -13.88 -13.84 -13.30
CA GLY A 6 -12.55 -13.58 -13.85
C GLY A 6 -11.42 -13.68 -12.81
N SER A 7 -10.35 -14.37 -13.18
CA SER A 7 -9.11 -14.41 -12.39
C SER A 7 -8.18 -13.25 -12.75
N CYS A 8 -7.32 -12.82 -11.83
CA CYS A 8 -6.31 -11.80 -12.10
C CYS A 8 -5.07 -11.95 -11.21
N TYR A 9 -3.99 -11.24 -11.55
CA TYR A 9 -2.91 -10.99 -10.61
C TYR A 9 -3.07 -9.63 -9.93
N MET A 10 -3.00 -9.62 -8.60
CA MET A 10 -2.85 -8.39 -7.81
C MET A 10 -1.37 -8.21 -7.46
N THR A 11 -0.84 -7.02 -7.74
CA THR A 11 0.53 -6.64 -7.43
C THR A 11 0.57 -5.89 -6.10
N PHE A 12 1.52 -6.24 -5.24
CA PHE A 12 1.86 -5.57 -4.00
C PHE A 12 3.25 -4.95 -4.10
N ILE A 13 3.36 -3.68 -3.75
CA ILE A 13 4.60 -2.91 -3.77
C ILE A 13 4.81 -2.34 -2.36
N HIS A 14 5.96 -2.63 -1.76
CA HIS A 14 6.29 -2.06 -0.47
C HIS A 14 6.73 -0.61 -0.66
N GLU A 15 5.97 0.32 -0.09
CA GLU A 15 6.37 1.72 -0.13
C GLU A 15 7.43 1.99 0.94
N LYS A 16 8.53 2.65 0.58
CA LYS A 16 9.42 3.26 1.57
C LYS A 16 8.64 4.45 2.12
N LYS A 17 8.21 4.42 3.39
CA LYS A 17 7.65 5.61 4.04
C LYS A 17 8.58 6.79 3.73
N PRO A 18 8.11 7.94 3.24
CA PRO A 18 8.97 9.11 3.15
C PRO A 18 9.45 9.39 4.58
N LYS A 19 10.77 9.41 4.80
CA LYS A 19 11.33 9.93 6.05
C LYS A 19 10.87 11.37 6.11
N MET A 20 9.89 11.71 6.97
CA MET A 20 9.61 13.10 7.31
C MET A 20 10.94 13.68 7.78
N LYS A 21 11.57 14.52 6.97
CA LYS A 21 12.65 15.37 7.45
C LYS A 21 11.98 16.33 8.42
N SER A 22 12.22 16.15 9.71
CA SER A 22 11.92 17.20 10.68
C SER A 22 12.67 18.45 10.20
N VAL A 23 11.92 19.50 9.89
CA VAL A 23 12.48 20.82 9.61
C VAL A 23 13.04 21.31 10.94
N ILE A 24 14.30 20.96 11.22
CA ILE A 24 15.07 21.57 12.30
C ILE A 24 15.66 22.84 11.70
N ASN A 25 15.06 23.98 12.03
CA ASN A 25 15.61 25.30 11.72
C ASN A 25 16.86 25.52 12.59
N ASN A 26 18.05 25.17 12.08
CA ASN A 26 19.31 25.61 12.69
C ASN A 26 20.35 25.91 11.60
N PRO A 27 20.77 27.19 11.41
CA PRO A 27 21.56 27.61 10.25
C PRO A 27 23.05 27.23 10.27
N ASN A 28 23.55 26.46 11.25
CA ASN A 28 25.00 26.22 11.42
C ASN A 28 25.50 24.77 11.22
N ILE A 29 24.74 23.88 10.56
CA ILE A 29 25.11 22.45 10.42
C ILE A 29 25.66 22.13 9.01
N TRP A 30 26.62 22.91 8.50
CA TRP A 30 27.27 22.63 7.20
C TRP A 30 28.80 22.54 7.27
N LYS A 31 29.36 22.23 8.45
CA LYS A 31 30.79 21.96 8.60
C LYS A 31 31.05 20.87 9.62
N GLN A 32 30.80 19.63 9.22
CA GLN A 32 31.42 18.39 9.72
C GLN A 32 30.45 17.25 9.43
N ASN A 33 30.80 16.44 8.42
CA ASN A 33 30.66 14.98 8.39
C ASN A 33 30.89 14.50 6.95
N GLU A 34 32.06 14.83 6.40
CA GLU A 34 32.71 13.91 5.47
C GLU A 34 33.58 13.00 6.33
N VAL A 35 33.24 11.71 6.39
CA VAL A 35 34.12 10.52 6.48
C VAL A 35 33.32 9.29 6.94
N SER A 36 33.42 8.24 6.12
CA SER A 36 33.17 6.81 6.37
C SER A 36 31.75 6.23 6.34
N ASN A 37 31.34 5.88 5.11
CA ASN A 37 31.05 4.50 4.64
C ASN A 37 30.40 3.48 5.60
N ASN A 38 29.14 3.14 5.31
CA ASN A 38 28.68 1.77 5.01
C ASN A 38 27.19 1.78 4.62
N HIS A 39 26.88 2.23 3.40
CA HIS A 39 25.53 2.10 2.86
C HIS A 39 25.28 0.66 2.43
N HIS A 40 24.80 -0.17 3.37
CA HIS A 40 24.05 -1.37 3.01
C HIS A 40 22.87 -0.91 2.15
N HIS A 41 22.96 -1.15 0.85
CA HIS A 41 21.90 -0.93 -0.12
C HIS A 41 20.75 -1.90 0.22
N HIS A 42 19.96 -1.61 1.26
CA HIS A 42 18.69 -2.28 1.47
C HIS A 42 17.77 -1.87 0.31
N SER A 43 17.87 -2.62 -0.78
CA SER A 43 16.93 -2.61 -1.88
C SER A 43 15.54 -2.89 -1.29
N LEU A 44 14.55 -2.13 -1.77
CA LEU A 44 13.17 -2.43 -1.42
C LEU A 44 12.86 -3.88 -1.85
N PRO A 45 12.07 -4.62 -1.06
CA PRO A 45 11.67 -5.95 -1.49
C PRO A 45 10.95 -5.84 -2.85
N PRO A 46 11.22 -6.79 -3.78
CA PRO A 46 10.63 -6.75 -5.11
C PRO A 46 9.10 -6.84 -5.03
N ALA A 47 8.44 -6.25 -6.04
CA ALA A 47 6.99 -6.31 -6.15
C ALA A 47 6.50 -7.77 -6.15
N LYS A 48 5.47 -8.06 -5.37
CA LYS A 48 4.90 -9.40 -5.24
C LYS A 48 3.59 -9.48 -5.99
N LYS A 49 3.46 -10.45 -6.92
CA LYS A 49 2.19 -10.76 -7.57
C LYS A 49 1.49 -11.93 -6.86
N VAL A 50 0.18 -11.80 -6.69
CA VAL A 50 -0.70 -12.81 -6.08
C VAL A 50 -1.83 -13.12 -7.04
N LEU A 51 -2.04 -14.40 -7.34
CA LEU A 51 -3.16 -14.85 -8.17
C LEU A 51 -4.45 -14.82 -7.34
N LEU A 52 -5.45 -14.11 -7.84
CA LEU A 52 -6.80 -14.09 -7.31
C LEU A 52 -7.69 -14.90 -8.25
N ASN A 53 -7.92 -16.17 -7.90
CA ASN A 53 -8.81 -17.02 -8.67
C ASN A 53 -10.27 -16.60 -8.49
N GLN A 54 -11.12 -16.98 -9.44
CA GLN A 54 -12.57 -16.85 -9.27
C GLN A 54 -13.03 -17.58 -7.99
N ARG A 55 -14.06 -17.03 -7.32
CA ARG A 55 -14.65 -17.54 -6.06
C ARG A 55 -13.68 -17.55 -4.88
N THR A 56 -12.59 -16.80 -4.94
CA THR A 56 -11.68 -16.62 -3.80
C THR A 56 -12.06 -15.40 -2.96
N LEU A 57 -11.89 -15.54 -1.65
CA LEU A 57 -11.92 -14.44 -0.71
C LEU A 57 -10.48 -14.07 -0.32
N GLN A 58 -10.07 -12.86 -0.69
CA GLN A 58 -8.84 -12.25 -0.23
C GLN A 58 -9.13 -11.37 0.99
N VAL A 59 -8.43 -11.64 2.09
CA VAL A 59 -8.49 -10.85 3.33
C VAL A 59 -7.20 -10.03 3.46
N LEU A 60 -7.32 -8.71 3.51
CA LEU A 60 -6.19 -7.80 3.69
C LEU A 60 -6.23 -7.21 5.11
N THR A 61 -5.25 -7.56 5.93
CA THR A 61 -5.13 -7.13 7.33
C THR A 61 -3.71 -6.63 7.64
N GLY A 62 -3.58 -5.88 8.73
CA GLY A 62 -2.29 -5.45 9.28
C GLY A 62 -1.36 -4.79 8.24
N LYS A 63 -0.11 -5.25 8.20
CA LYS A 63 0.95 -4.71 7.33
C LYS A 63 0.57 -4.73 5.86
N ALA A 64 -0.05 -5.79 5.37
CA ALA A 64 -0.43 -5.91 3.96
C ALA A 64 -1.44 -4.82 3.51
N ARG A 65 -2.23 -4.27 4.44
CA ARG A 65 -3.16 -3.17 4.16
C ARG A 65 -2.52 -1.78 4.25
N TYR A 66 -1.55 -1.59 5.15
CA TYR A 66 -1.05 -0.26 5.52
C TYR A 66 0.39 0.03 5.10
N GLU A 67 1.20 -0.99 4.82
CA GLU A 67 2.62 -0.86 4.43
C GLU A 67 2.85 -1.14 2.94
N TYR A 68 1.83 -1.64 2.25
CA TYR A 68 1.90 -2.00 0.83
C TYR A 68 0.84 -1.29 0.02
N SER A 69 1.28 -0.68 -1.07
CA SER A 69 0.39 -0.32 -2.17
C SER A 69 0.03 -1.57 -2.96
N HIS A 70 -1.23 -1.69 -3.36
CA HIS A 70 -1.71 -2.85 -4.10
C HIS A 70 -2.70 -2.46 -5.18
N GLY A 71 -2.65 -3.18 -6.31
CA GLY A 71 -3.47 -2.89 -7.48
C GLY A 71 -3.47 -4.04 -8.48
N ILE A 72 -4.36 -3.93 -9.47
CA ILE A 72 -4.47 -4.87 -10.59
C ILE A 72 -4.27 -4.06 -11.86
N ASP A 73 -3.25 -4.39 -12.65
CA ASP A 73 -3.00 -3.79 -13.96
C ASP A 73 -3.92 -4.45 -15.02
N ASN A 74 -4.24 -3.74 -16.10
CA ASN A 74 -5.10 -4.25 -17.17
C ASN A 74 -4.53 -5.52 -17.81
N LYS A 75 -3.21 -5.59 -17.97
CA LYS A 75 -2.51 -6.78 -18.50
C LYS A 75 -2.55 -7.99 -17.55
N ASP A 76 -2.87 -7.76 -16.27
CA ASP A 76 -2.93 -8.80 -15.25
C ASP A 76 -4.36 -9.39 -15.11
N LEU A 77 -5.31 -8.95 -15.94
CA LEU A 77 -6.62 -9.58 -16.09
C LEU A 77 -6.49 -10.85 -16.94
N LEU A 78 -6.88 -12.00 -16.40
CA LEU A 78 -6.79 -13.30 -17.08
C LEU A 78 -8.13 -13.70 -17.75
N SER A 79 -9.05 -12.75 -17.86
CA SER A 79 -10.38 -12.94 -18.44
C SER A 79 -10.86 -11.64 -19.05
N CYS A 80 -11.80 -11.72 -20.00
CA CYS A 80 -12.40 -10.56 -20.66
C CYS A 80 -13.17 -9.64 -19.71
N ARG A 81 -13.63 -10.15 -18.56
CA ARG A 81 -14.34 -9.39 -17.53
C ARG A 81 -13.94 -9.86 -16.15
N ARG A 82 -13.84 -8.92 -15.21
CA ARG A 82 -13.60 -9.20 -13.79
C ARG A 82 -14.61 -8.47 -12.91
N ILE A 83 -15.25 -9.20 -12.01
CA ILE A 83 -16.17 -8.63 -11.01
C ILE A 83 -15.70 -9.06 -9.63
N SER A 84 -15.52 -8.10 -8.72
CA SER A 84 -15.15 -8.38 -7.35
C SER A 84 -15.80 -7.43 -6.37
N ILE A 85 -16.19 -7.93 -5.19
CA ILE A 85 -16.79 -7.14 -4.12
C ILE A 85 -15.75 -6.91 -3.02
N THR A 86 -15.52 -5.65 -2.68
CA THR A 86 -14.64 -5.29 -1.55
C THR A 86 -15.48 -4.76 -0.41
N ILE A 87 -15.41 -5.46 0.73
CA ILE A 87 -16.09 -5.09 1.97
C ILE A 87 -15.07 -4.41 2.88
N ARG A 88 -15.45 -3.29 3.48
CA ARG A 88 -14.64 -2.52 4.44
C ARG A 88 -15.52 -2.00 5.55
N GLU A 89 -14.97 -1.96 6.75
CA GLU A 89 -15.54 -1.18 7.84
C GLU A 89 -15.11 0.28 7.70
N SER A 90 -16.07 1.19 7.80
CA SER A 90 -15.84 2.63 7.91
C SER A 90 -16.55 3.14 9.16
N PRO A 91 -15.99 4.14 9.87
CA PRO A 91 -16.67 4.74 11.02
C PRO A 91 -18.08 5.20 10.63
N LEU A 92 -19.07 4.89 11.45
CA LEU A 92 -20.39 5.48 11.34
C LEU A 92 -20.26 6.96 11.72
N THR A 93 -20.51 7.87 10.78
CA THR A 93 -20.61 9.29 11.13
C THR A 93 -21.96 9.51 11.81
N ASN A 94 -21.99 9.37 13.14
CA ASN A 94 -23.05 9.98 13.92
C ASN A 94 -22.80 11.48 13.90
N LYS A 95 -23.20 12.17 12.81
CA LYS A 95 -23.50 13.60 12.91
C LYS A 95 -24.70 13.70 13.85
N ALA A 96 -24.43 13.77 15.15
CA ALA A 96 -25.39 14.32 16.09
C ALA A 96 -25.79 15.67 15.50
N SER A 97 -27.06 15.79 15.13
CA SER A 97 -27.67 17.04 14.76
C SER A 97 -27.51 17.99 15.93
N THR A 98 -26.46 18.81 15.91
CA THR A 98 -26.46 20.08 16.63
C THR A 98 -27.51 20.94 15.94
N SER A 99 -28.74 20.84 16.44
CA SER A 99 -29.77 21.86 16.24
C SER A 99 -29.27 23.19 16.83
N PRO A 100 -29.56 24.32 16.17
CA PRO A 100 -29.11 25.65 16.56
C PRO A 100 -29.62 26.08 17.94
#